data_AF-A0A5Q4H2H4-F1
#
_entry.id   AF-A0A5Q4H2H4-F1
#
_cell.length_a   1.000
_cell.length_b   1.000
_cell.length_c   1.000
_cell.angle_alpha   90.00
_cell.angle_beta   90.00
_cell.angle_gamma   90.00
#
_symmetry.space_group_name_H-M   'P 1'
#
loop_
_entity.id
_entity.type
_entity.pdbx_description
1 polymer ?
#
loop_
_entity_poly.entity_id
_entity_poly.type
_entity_poly.pdbx_seq_one_letter_code
_entity_poly.pdbx_strand_id
1 'polypeptide(L)'
;AMDVVNIKISKFGGLTRARLARDLCVSRGIAMTIEDTWGGDIVTAAIAHLAHSTPPPLLFTSTDFNSYVTVSTAEGAPQRTGGTMAASRQPGLGIQPRLEVLGAPVLERTEA
;
A
#
# COMPACT_ATOMS: atom_id res chain seq x y z
N ALA A 1 -6.31 25.35 -0.69
CA ALA A 1 -7.23 24.46 -1.43
C ALA A 1 -7.64 23.28 -0.57
N MET A 2 -6.73 22.72 0.23
CA MET A 2 -6.99 21.65 1.20
C MET A 2 -5.90 21.64 2.28
N ASP A 3 -6.20 21.03 3.43
CA ASP A 3 -5.26 20.83 4.55
C ASP A 3 -4.75 19.37 4.64
N VAL A 4 -5.51 18.44 4.07
CA VAL A 4 -5.23 17.00 4.03
C VAL A 4 -5.56 16.46 2.64
N VAL A 5 -4.80 15.47 2.16
CA VAL A 5 -5.07 14.78 0.89
C VAL A 5 -5.05 13.26 1.07
N ASN A 6 -5.67 12.55 0.13
CA ASN A 6 -5.56 11.10 0.02
C ASN A 6 -4.61 10.74 -1.11
N ILE A 7 -3.56 9.97 -0.81
CA ILE A 7 -2.65 9.41 -1.80
C ILE A 7 -3.09 7.97 -2.07
N LYS A 8 -3.67 7.76 -3.24
CA LYS A 8 -4.04 6.43 -3.76
C LYS A 8 -2.96 5.91 -4.69
N ILE A 9 -2.17 4.94 -4.24
CA ILE A 9 -0.93 4.51 -4.93
C ILE A 9 -1.17 4.16 -6.41
N SER A 10 -2.15 3.29 -6.71
CA SER A 10 -2.44 2.87 -8.08
C SER A 10 -3.05 3.99 -8.92
N LYS A 11 -3.84 4.90 -8.32
CA LYS A 11 -4.38 6.07 -9.02
C LYS A 11 -3.29 7.04 -9.47
N PHE A 12 -2.19 7.14 -8.72
CA PHE A 12 -1.00 7.91 -9.12
C PHE A 12 -0.14 7.17 -10.16
N GLY A 13 -0.42 5.90 -10.44
CA GLY A 13 0.39 5.08 -11.34
C GLY A 13 1.59 4.43 -10.65
N GLY A 14 1.47 4.09 -9.37
CA GLY A 14 2.45 3.30 -8.62
C GLY A 14 3.31 4.09 -7.63
N LEU A 15 4.16 3.35 -6.91
CA LEU A 15 4.91 3.84 -5.75
C LEU A 15 5.82 5.04 -6.07
N THR A 16 6.47 5.08 -7.23
CA THR A 16 7.36 6.19 -7.60
C THR A 16 6.64 7.54 -7.63
N ARG A 17 5.47 7.57 -8.27
CA ARG A 17 4.67 8.81 -8.39
C ARG A 17 3.95 9.14 -7.08
N ALA A 18 3.48 8.12 -6.36
CA ALA A 18 2.90 8.30 -5.03
C ALA A 18 3.93 8.88 -4.03
N ARG A 19 5.19 8.41 -4.06
CA ARG A 19 6.30 8.96 -3.26
C ARG A 19 6.55 10.43 -3.59
N LEU A 20 6.58 10.79 -4.87
CA LEU A 20 6.77 12.18 -5.30
C LEU A 20 5.67 13.09 -4.73
N ALA A 21 4.41 12.65 -4.80
CA ALA A 21 3.28 13.38 -4.23
C ALA A 21 3.39 13.50 -2.69
N ARG A 22 3.79 12.42 -2.02
CA ARG A 22 4.04 12.38 -0.57
C ARG A 22 5.11 13.37 -0.17
N ASP A 23 6.27 13.36 -0.83
CA ASP A 23 7.38 14.24 -0.53
C ASP A 23 7.02 15.73 -0.74
N LEU A 24 6.21 16.03 -1.77
CA LEU A 24 5.66 17.37 -1.95
C LEU A 24 4.76 17.77 -0.77
N CYS A 25 3.84 16.90 -0.35
CA CYS A 25 2.97 17.18 0.81
C CYS A 25 3.78 17.42 2.08
N VAL A 26 4.83 16.60 2.33
CA VAL A 26 5.76 16.79 3.45
C VAL A 26 6.42 18.15 3.41
N SER A 27 6.91 18.59 2.24
CA SER A 27 7.54 19.92 2.09
C SER A 27 6.59 21.10 2.33
N ARG A 28 5.28 20.85 2.31
CA ARG A 28 4.22 21.86 2.49
C ARG A 28 3.46 21.72 3.81
N GLY A 29 3.81 20.73 4.64
CA GLY A 29 3.09 20.44 5.88
C GLY A 29 1.65 19.95 5.67
N ILE A 30 1.35 19.36 4.51
CA ILE A 30 0.02 18.81 4.19
C ILE A 30 -0.03 17.37 4.70
N ALA A 31 -1.01 17.05 5.54
CA ALA A 31 -1.18 15.70 6.05
C ALA A 31 -1.81 14.79 4.98
N MET A 32 -1.59 13.48 5.11
CA MET A 32 -1.95 12.50 4.09
C MET A 32 -2.65 11.29 4.67
N THR A 33 -3.74 10.87 4.04
CA THR A 33 -4.19 9.48 4.09
C THR A 33 -3.40 8.69 3.06
N ILE A 34 -2.69 7.63 3.48
CA ILE A 34 -1.97 6.74 2.58
C ILE A 34 -2.82 5.49 2.33
N GLU A 35 -3.25 5.29 1.08
CA GLU A 35 -4.20 4.22 0.73
C GLU A 35 -4.10 3.84 -0.76
N ASP A 36 -5.13 3.19 -1.29
CA ASP A 36 -5.31 2.94 -2.71
C ASP A 36 -6.80 3.00 -3.12
N THR A 37 -7.13 2.58 -4.33
CA THR A 37 -8.51 2.49 -4.81
C THR A 37 -9.29 1.36 -4.12
N TRP A 38 -8.63 0.22 -3.90
CA TRP A 38 -9.07 -0.96 -3.14
C TRP A 38 -7.91 -1.97 -3.10
N GLY A 39 -8.10 -3.15 -2.52
CA GLY A 39 -7.16 -4.25 -2.73
C GLY A 39 -7.29 -5.41 -1.74
N GLY A 40 -6.27 -6.26 -1.75
CA GLY A 40 -6.04 -7.29 -0.75
C GLY A 40 -4.62 -7.20 -0.21
N ASP A 41 -4.03 -8.33 0.15
CA ASP A 41 -2.74 -8.44 0.83
C ASP A 41 -1.58 -7.66 0.17
N ILE A 42 -1.43 -7.78 -1.15
CA ILE A 42 -0.33 -7.16 -1.90
C ILE A 42 -0.45 -5.62 -1.87
N VAL A 43 -1.67 -5.10 -2.00
CA VAL A 43 -1.94 -3.66 -1.94
C VAL A 43 -1.74 -3.15 -0.51
N THR A 44 -2.25 -3.84 0.50
CA THR A 44 -2.01 -3.50 1.91
C THR A 44 -0.52 -3.42 2.23
N ALA A 45 0.29 -4.34 1.70
CA ALA A 45 1.75 -4.29 1.86
C ALA A 45 2.36 -3.02 1.28
N ALA A 46 1.96 -2.63 0.05
CA ALA A 46 2.43 -1.39 -0.57
C ALA A 46 2.02 -0.13 0.21
N ILE A 47 0.76 -0.10 0.71
CA ILE A 47 0.25 0.97 1.57
C ILE A 47 1.10 1.08 2.84
N ALA A 48 1.34 -0.04 3.54
CA ALA A 48 2.10 -0.04 4.79
C ALA A 48 3.52 0.48 4.61
N HIS A 49 4.21 0.13 3.52
CA HIS A 49 5.55 0.64 3.21
C HIS A 49 5.56 2.16 2.95
N LEU A 50 4.59 2.67 2.17
CA LEU A 50 4.51 4.12 1.94
C LEU A 50 4.10 4.88 3.21
N ALA A 51 3.20 4.32 4.02
CA ALA A 51 2.82 4.88 5.31
C ALA A 51 4.01 4.94 6.28
N HIS A 52 4.78 3.86 6.42
CA HIS A 52 5.97 3.81 7.29
C HIS A 52 7.10 4.75 6.88
N SER A 53 7.18 5.12 5.60
CA SER A 53 8.15 6.13 5.14
C SER A 53 7.65 7.57 5.28
N THR A 54 6.41 7.77 5.77
CA THR A 54 5.78 9.10 5.92
C THR A 54 5.94 9.58 7.37
N PRO A 55 6.38 10.83 7.60
CA PRO A 55 6.53 11.36 8.96
C PRO A 55 5.21 11.26 9.76
N PRO A 56 5.22 10.72 11.00
CA PRO A 56 4.01 10.51 11.78
C PRO A 56 3.10 11.75 11.94
N PRO A 57 3.62 12.98 12.14
CA PRO A 57 2.76 14.17 12.24
C PRO A 57 1.96 14.50 10.97
N LEU A 58 2.39 13.96 9.81
CA LEU A 58 1.76 14.17 8.52
C LEU A 58 1.09 12.90 7.97
N LEU A 59 1.16 11.78 8.69
CA LEU A 59 0.40 10.58 8.38
C LEU A 59 -0.95 10.68 9.10
N PHE A 60 -1.95 11.22 8.40
CA PHE A 60 -3.29 11.39 8.96
C PHE A 60 -3.94 10.03 9.24
N THR A 61 -3.97 9.15 8.24
CA THR A 61 -4.45 7.77 8.37
C THR A 61 -3.83 6.85 7.31
N SER A 62 -4.02 5.54 7.48
CA SER A 62 -3.88 4.52 6.44
C SER A 62 -4.93 3.43 6.68
N THR A 63 -5.11 2.52 5.71
CA THR A 63 -6.12 1.46 5.82
C THR A 63 -5.59 0.10 5.35
N ASP A 64 -6.06 -0.96 6.00
CA ASP A 64 -5.74 -2.36 5.77
C ASP A 64 -6.83 -3.07 4.94
N PHE A 65 -6.86 -2.87 3.62
CA PHE A 65 -7.93 -3.42 2.76
C PHE A 65 -8.07 -4.94 2.82
N ASN A 66 -6.99 -5.66 3.12
CA ASN A 66 -7.04 -7.12 3.27
C ASN A 66 -7.96 -7.59 4.41
N SER A 67 -8.28 -6.75 5.41
CA SER A 67 -9.27 -7.10 6.44
C SER A 67 -10.72 -6.93 5.99
N TYR A 68 -10.95 -6.33 4.82
CA TYR A 68 -12.28 -6.05 4.26
C TYR A 68 -12.74 -7.14 3.29
N VAL A 69 -11.84 -8.05 2.92
CA VAL A 69 -12.08 -9.15 1.99
C VAL A 69 -11.94 -10.49 2.70
N THR A 70 -12.52 -11.55 2.14
CA THR A 70 -12.54 -12.89 2.73
C THR A 70 -11.48 -13.83 2.16
N VAL A 71 -10.72 -13.39 1.14
CA VAL A 71 -9.72 -14.20 0.44
C VAL A 71 -8.35 -13.57 0.62
N SER A 72 -7.43 -14.31 1.23
CA SER A 72 -6.01 -13.94 1.30
C SER A 72 -5.31 -14.32 0.01
N THR A 73 -4.55 -13.39 -0.56
CA THR A 73 -3.83 -13.54 -1.84
C THR A 73 -2.32 -13.60 -1.65
N ALA A 74 -1.79 -13.30 -0.46
CA ALA A 74 -0.36 -13.43 -0.17
C ALA A 74 -0.10 -13.72 1.31
N GLU A 75 1.00 -14.43 1.58
CA GLU A 75 1.58 -14.59 2.91
C GLU A 75 2.44 -13.39 3.30
N GLY A 76 2.60 -13.16 4.61
CA GLY A 76 3.46 -12.10 5.14
C GLY A 76 2.89 -10.68 5.03
N ALA A 77 1.66 -10.53 4.58
CA ALA A 77 1.02 -9.22 4.46
C ALA A 77 0.75 -8.57 5.83
N PRO A 78 0.80 -7.23 5.93
CA PRO A 78 0.47 -6.54 7.17
C PRO A 78 -0.91 -6.93 7.69
N GLN A 79 -0.99 -7.13 9.00
CA GLN A 79 -2.24 -7.44 9.71
C GLN A 79 -2.50 -6.36 10.75
N ARG A 80 -3.75 -5.93 10.85
CA ARG A 80 -4.15 -4.94 11.85
C ARG A 80 -4.19 -5.56 13.24
N THR A 81 -3.36 -5.03 14.13
CA THR A 81 -3.33 -5.35 15.55
C THR A 81 -3.55 -4.07 16.35
N GLY A 82 -4.57 -4.05 17.21
CA GLY A 82 -4.88 -2.87 18.03
C GLY A 82 -5.18 -1.61 17.22
N GLY A 83 -5.74 -1.74 16.02
CA GLY A 83 -6.05 -0.59 15.14
C GLY A 83 -4.86 -0.08 14.32
N THR A 84 -3.71 -0.73 14.39
CA THR A 84 -2.49 -0.35 13.66
C THR A 84 -1.95 -1.53 12.84
N MET A 85 -1.18 -1.27 11.79
CA MET A 85 -0.49 -2.29 11.01
C MET A 85 0.97 -1.88 10.77
N ALA A 86 1.82 -2.85 10.45
CA ALA A 86 3.24 -2.62 10.20
C ALA A 86 3.69 -3.27 8.89
N ALA A 87 4.50 -2.55 8.11
CA ALA A 87 5.19 -3.11 6.96
C ALA A 87 6.18 -4.22 7.38
N SER A 88 6.37 -5.20 6.50
CA SER A 88 7.35 -6.28 6.68
C SER A 88 8.79 -5.73 6.74
N ARG A 89 9.66 -6.41 7.50
CA ARG A 89 11.11 -6.14 7.53
C ARG A 89 11.89 -6.93 6.48
N GLN A 90 11.21 -7.80 5.72
CA GLN A 90 11.81 -8.57 4.64
C GLN A 90 12.02 -7.69 3.39
N PRO A 91 12.92 -8.07 2.47
CA PRO A 91 13.15 -7.32 1.23
C PRO A 91 11.88 -7.13 0.37
N GLY A 92 11.86 -6.04 -0.40
CA GLY A 92 10.72 -5.71 -1.29
C GLY A 92 9.45 -5.40 -0.51
N LEU A 93 8.31 -5.89 -1.00
CA LEU A 93 7.04 -5.80 -0.24
C LEU A 93 7.03 -6.73 0.97
N GLY A 94 7.93 -7.72 1.02
CA GLY A 94 8.03 -8.68 2.11
C GLY A 94 6.83 -9.62 2.21
N ILE A 95 6.20 -9.91 1.05
CA ILE A 95 5.07 -10.83 0.90
C ILE A 95 5.43 -11.95 -0.08
N GLN A 96 4.72 -13.07 0.02
CA GLN A 96 4.79 -14.18 -0.93
C GLN A 96 3.39 -14.44 -1.51
N PRO A 97 3.14 -14.25 -2.82
CA PRO A 97 1.84 -14.53 -3.41
C PRO A 97 1.42 -15.99 -3.26
N ARG A 98 0.14 -16.22 -2.94
CA ARG A 98 -0.51 -17.53 -2.91
C ARG A 98 -0.93 -17.93 -4.32
N LEU A 99 -0.04 -18.62 -5.05
CA LEU A 99 -0.28 -18.98 -6.46
C LEU A 99 -1.47 -19.94 -6.62
N GLU A 100 -1.74 -20.76 -5.61
CA GLU A 100 -2.92 -21.62 -5.54
C GLU A 100 -4.24 -20.83 -5.49
N VAL A 101 -4.22 -19.59 -4.96
CA VAL A 101 -5.37 -18.68 -4.91
C VAL A 101 -5.45 -17.84 -6.19
N LEU A 102 -4.30 -17.38 -6.70
CA LEU A 102 -4.26 -16.57 -7.93
C LEU A 102 -4.59 -17.38 -9.19
N GLY A 103 -4.36 -18.70 -9.17
CA GLY A 103 -4.61 -19.59 -10.29
C GLY A 103 -3.59 -19.45 -11.42
N ALA A 104 -3.92 -20.02 -12.58
CA ALA A 104 -3.07 -19.93 -13.77
C ALA A 104 -3.03 -18.48 -14.31
N PRO A 105 -1.87 -18.01 -14.81
CA PRO A 105 -1.80 -16.72 -15.49
C PRO A 105 -2.81 -16.62 -16.62
N VAL A 106 -3.59 -15.53 -16.64
CA VAL A 106 -4.58 -15.26 -17.71
C VAL A 106 -3.93 -14.78 -19.01
N LEU A 107 -2.69 -14.30 -18.92
CA LEU A 107 -1.86 -13.86 -20.03
C LEU A 107 -0.39 -14.04 -19.64
N GLU A 108 0.38 -14.66 -20.52
CA GLU A 108 1.83 -14.74 -20.41
C GLU A 108 2.44 -13.96 -21.57
N ARG A 109 3.43 -13.13 -21.26
CA ARG A 109 4.23 -12.44 -22.27
C ARG A 109 5.67 -12.85 -22.07
N THR A 110 6.20 -13.60 -23.01
CA THR A 110 7.65 -13.79 -23.15
C THR A 110 8.26 -12.57 -23.83
N GLU A 111 9.52 -12.30 -23.54
CA GLU A 111 10.25 -11.24 -24.26
C GLU A 111 10.24 -11.50 -25.78
N ALA A 112 10.36 -10.43 -26.56
CA ALA A 112 10.53 -10.51 -28.01
C ALA A 112 11.98 -10.87 -28.37
#